data_AF-A0A836TRS6-F1
#
_entry.id   AF-A0A836TRS6-F1
#
_cell.length_a   1.000
_cell.length_b   1.000
_cell.length_c   1.000
_cell.angle_alpha   90.00
_cell.angle_beta   90.00
_cell.angle_gamma   90.00
#
_symmetry.space_group_name_H-M   'P 1'
#
loop_
_entity.id
_entity.type
_entity.pdbx_description
1 polymer ?
#
loop_
_entity_poly.entity_id
_entity_poly.type
_entity_poly.pdbx_seq_one_letter_code
_entity_poly.pdbx_strand_id
1 'polypeptide(L)'
;MLKKNSLINTTISCLSTPNFQDTFLVHIKKVLGSDNEQSCELELLRDDGTSFFVNIISIKEHREDEILLIRSVVFNITERKIADEKIIQISSLLKNVINTSQDLIFVKDKQLRTILCNDFFAQALGKTPEELYGRTDIENGWPEEFVRGNPDEGIHGFEADDREALSGKTVKIEYEPVNIKNEIRFFNTIKSPLTDETGNIIGVLGIARDVTDRKNMEDELKHMATHDPLTGLYNRRMFIQRINDEIERASRYQHTLSLFMIDIDYFKSINDNYGHQTGDTVLQNFAKILSDSIRKSDYAARYGGEEFVVVLPETPLLKAEELAERLRKQIEDTHFSINNNEDINLTVSIGISTFPEHAETSHELLEIADAAMYAAKAAGRNYVKIP
;
A
#
# COMPACT_ATOMS: atom_id res chain seq x y z
N MET A 1 55.36 -23.86 -20.59
CA MET A 1 56.41 -23.16 -19.82
C MET A 1 57.59 -22.91 -20.76
N LEU A 2 57.87 -21.65 -21.08
CA LEU A 2 59.09 -21.28 -21.82
C LEU A 2 60.32 -21.85 -21.09
N LYS A 3 61.22 -22.51 -21.83
CA LYS A 3 62.44 -23.10 -21.24
C LYS A 3 63.27 -21.96 -20.63
N LYS A 4 63.82 -22.13 -19.43
CA LYS A 4 64.64 -21.11 -18.73
C LYS A 4 65.70 -20.45 -19.62
N ASN A 5 66.28 -21.21 -20.55
CA ASN A 5 67.31 -20.73 -21.48
C ASN A 5 66.77 -19.88 -22.65
N SER A 6 65.48 -19.92 -22.97
CA SER A 6 64.87 -19.13 -24.04
C SER A 6 64.41 -17.73 -23.61
N LEU A 7 64.49 -17.42 -22.31
CA LEU A 7 64.16 -16.11 -21.73
C LEU A 7 65.41 -15.23 -21.53
N ILE A 8 66.60 -15.80 -21.72
CA ILE A 8 67.88 -15.09 -21.64
C ILE A 8 68.00 -14.21 -22.90
N ASN A 9 68.29 -12.92 -22.73
CA ASN A 9 68.28 -11.88 -23.77
C ASN A 9 66.91 -11.48 -24.33
N THR A 10 65.80 -11.85 -23.67
CA THR A 10 64.46 -11.39 -24.04
C THR A 10 64.04 -10.21 -23.17
N THR A 11 63.59 -9.12 -23.79
CA THR A 11 62.98 -8.02 -23.05
C THR A 11 61.64 -8.50 -22.50
N ILE A 12 61.44 -8.41 -21.19
CA ILE A 12 60.22 -8.88 -20.52
C ILE A 12 58.95 -8.12 -20.97
N SER A 13 59.09 -6.91 -21.56
CA SER A 13 58.00 -6.21 -22.25
C SER A 13 57.45 -6.99 -23.46
N CYS A 14 58.22 -7.91 -24.04
CA CYS A 14 57.76 -8.82 -25.09
C CYS A 14 56.88 -9.96 -24.56
N LEU A 15 56.80 -10.14 -23.23
CA LEU A 15 56.00 -11.18 -22.59
C LEU A 15 54.66 -10.66 -22.04
N SER A 16 54.45 -9.34 -22.05
CA SER A 16 53.20 -8.69 -21.67
C SER A 16 52.34 -8.37 -22.89
N THR A 17 51.01 -8.35 -22.72
CA THR A 17 50.10 -7.89 -23.78
C THR A 17 50.36 -6.41 -24.14
N PRO A 18 50.05 -5.96 -25.37
CA PRO A 18 50.35 -4.59 -25.81
C PRO A 18 49.81 -3.49 -24.89
N ASN A 19 48.63 -3.70 -24.30
CA ASN A 19 47.99 -2.76 -23.37
C ASN A 19 48.75 -2.60 -22.03
N PHE A 20 49.67 -3.51 -21.70
CA PHE A 20 50.36 -3.55 -20.42
C PHE A 20 51.88 -3.31 -20.53
N GLN A 21 52.41 -3.09 -21.74
CA GLN A 21 53.82 -2.75 -21.95
C GLN A 21 54.20 -1.43 -21.28
N ASP A 22 53.35 -0.40 -21.39
CA ASP A 22 53.57 0.91 -20.76
C ASP A 22 53.53 0.79 -19.23
N THR A 23 52.58 0.02 -18.70
CA THR A 23 52.46 -0.27 -17.26
C THR A 23 53.73 -0.93 -16.72
N PHE A 24 54.30 -1.87 -17.46
CA PHE A 24 55.56 -2.51 -17.07
C PHE A 24 56.74 -1.53 -17.10
N LEU A 25 56.84 -0.66 -18.11
CA LEU A 25 57.89 0.36 -18.17
C LEU A 25 57.78 1.37 -17.02
N VAL A 26 56.56 1.78 -16.66
CA VAL A 26 56.31 2.63 -15.49
C VAL A 26 56.73 1.92 -14.21
N HIS A 27 56.41 0.64 -14.06
CA HIS A 27 56.85 -0.16 -12.92
C HIS A 27 58.36 -0.21 -12.79
N ILE A 28 59.10 -0.50 -13.87
CA ILE A 28 60.57 -0.53 -13.84
C ILE A 28 61.15 0.85 -13.48
N LYS A 29 60.60 1.95 -14.00
CA LYS A 29 61.04 3.30 -13.60
C LYS A 29 60.83 3.56 -12.11
N LYS A 30 59.71 3.11 -11.54
CA LYS A 30 59.45 3.21 -10.09
C LYS A 30 60.45 2.40 -9.26
N VAL A 31 60.77 1.18 -9.70
CA VAL A 31 61.76 0.31 -9.04
C VAL A 31 63.16 0.95 -9.09
N LEU A 32 63.55 1.56 -10.21
CA LEU A 32 64.86 2.21 -10.33
C LEU A 32 64.96 3.48 -9.47
N GLY A 33 63.84 4.20 -9.29
CA GLY A 33 63.77 5.44 -8.51
C GLY A 33 63.53 5.26 -7.00
N SER A 34 63.39 4.03 -6.51
CA SER A 34 63.10 3.73 -5.11
C SER A 34 64.01 2.63 -4.57
N ASP A 35 64.35 2.68 -3.29
CA ASP A 35 65.02 1.56 -2.60
C ASP A 35 64.03 0.59 -1.95
N ASN A 36 62.73 0.87 -2.02
CA ASN A 36 61.66 0.00 -1.52
C ASN A 36 61.10 -0.90 -2.62
N GLU A 37 60.59 -2.07 -2.22
CA GLU A 37 59.85 -2.97 -3.09
C GLU A 37 58.68 -2.25 -3.79
N GLN A 38 58.54 -2.47 -5.09
CA GLN A 38 57.41 -2.01 -5.88
C GLN A 38 56.61 -3.21 -6.36
N SER A 39 55.29 -3.04 -6.52
CA SER A 39 54.43 -4.06 -7.12
C SER A 39 53.63 -3.50 -8.29
N CYS A 40 53.35 -4.34 -9.27
CA CYS A 40 52.41 -4.05 -10.33
C CYS A 40 51.66 -5.31 -10.77
N GLU A 41 50.41 -5.13 -11.19
CA GLU A 41 49.62 -6.20 -11.79
C GLU A 41 49.63 -6.05 -13.32
N LEU A 42 49.86 -7.15 -14.03
CA LEU A 42 49.99 -7.19 -15.48
C LEU A 42 49.34 -8.43 -16.06
N GLU A 43 48.96 -8.35 -17.33
CA GLU A 43 48.57 -9.50 -18.12
C GLU A 43 49.75 -9.98 -18.99
N LEU A 44 50.19 -11.21 -18.76
CA LEU A 44 51.27 -11.85 -19.52
C LEU A 44 50.71 -12.90 -20.47
N LEU A 45 51.47 -13.18 -21.53
CA LEU A 45 51.15 -14.22 -22.51
C LEU A 45 51.86 -15.53 -22.17
N ARG A 46 51.15 -16.64 -22.29
CA ARG A 46 51.70 -17.99 -22.31
C ARG A 46 52.29 -18.30 -23.68
N ASP A 47 53.07 -19.38 -23.73
CA ASP A 47 53.66 -19.91 -24.98
C ASP A 47 52.61 -20.41 -25.98
N ASP A 48 51.43 -20.83 -25.51
CA ASP A 48 50.28 -21.21 -26.33
C ASP A 48 49.42 -20.03 -26.82
N GLY A 49 49.80 -18.79 -26.48
CA GLY A 49 49.08 -17.57 -26.85
C GLY A 49 47.93 -17.17 -25.93
N THR A 50 47.61 -17.96 -24.89
CA THR A 50 46.62 -17.57 -23.87
C THR A 50 47.22 -16.56 -22.88
N SER A 51 46.39 -15.70 -22.30
CA SER A 51 46.84 -14.72 -21.32
C SER A 51 46.62 -15.17 -19.87
N PHE A 52 47.38 -14.60 -18.95
CA PHE A 52 47.23 -14.80 -17.51
C PHE A 52 47.67 -13.57 -16.73
N PHE A 53 46.99 -13.27 -15.64
CA PHE A 53 47.32 -12.14 -14.79
C PHE A 53 48.40 -12.52 -13.78
N VAL A 54 49.33 -11.59 -13.57
CA VAL A 54 50.38 -11.71 -12.57
C VAL A 54 50.49 -10.46 -11.71
N ASN A 55 50.87 -10.63 -10.46
CA ASN A 55 51.44 -9.57 -9.64
C ASN A 55 52.96 -9.72 -9.63
N ILE A 56 53.68 -8.72 -10.13
CA ILE A 56 55.14 -8.67 -10.14
C ILE A 56 55.60 -7.76 -9.01
N ILE A 57 56.30 -8.33 -8.04
CA ILE A 57 57.00 -7.59 -6.98
C ILE A 57 58.47 -7.49 -7.36
N SER A 58 58.99 -6.28 -7.45
CA SER A 58 60.35 -5.99 -7.91
C SER A 58 61.11 -5.11 -6.92
N ILE A 59 62.39 -5.41 -6.71
CA ILE A 59 63.30 -4.62 -5.89
C ILE A 59 64.63 -4.42 -6.62
N LYS A 60 65.24 -3.26 -6.38
CA LYS A 60 66.57 -2.90 -6.85
C LYS A 60 67.64 -3.52 -5.94
N GLU A 61 68.59 -4.25 -6.52
CA GLU A 61 69.75 -4.83 -5.83
C GLU A 61 71.05 -4.27 -6.43
N HIS A 62 72.05 -4.03 -5.57
CA HIS A 62 73.41 -3.65 -5.97
C HIS A 62 74.35 -4.84 -5.73
N ARG A 63 75.21 -5.16 -6.72
CA ARG A 63 76.32 -6.11 -6.54
C ARG A 63 77.65 -5.36 -6.41
N GLU A 64 78.62 -6.00 -5.74
CA GLU A 64 79.90 -5.45 -5.25
C GLU A 64 80.80 -4.70 -6.27
N ASP A 65 80.48 -4.71 -7.57
CA ASP A 65 81.08 -3.86 -8.61
C ASP A 65 79.99 -3.34 -9.58
N GLU A 66 79.48 -2.12 -9.34
CA GLU A 66 78.60 -1.26 -10.19
C GLU A 66 77.32 -1.83 -10.85
N ILE A 67 77.06 -3.14 -10.84
CA ILE A 67 75.92 -3.71 -11.57
C ILE A 67 74.63 -3.56 -10.74
N LEU A 68 73.73 -2.73 -11.26
CA LEU A 68 72.35 -2.62 -10.79
C LEU A 68 71.50 -3.77 -11.35
N LEU A 69 70.91 -4.58 -10.47
CA LEU A 69 69.99 -5.67 -10.85
C LEU A 69 68.59 -5.36 -10.33
N ILE A 70 67.57 -5.78 -11.09
CA ILE A 70 66.19 -5.81 -10.61
C ILE A 70 65.83 -7.27 -10.34
N ARG A 71 65.58 -7.59 -9.08
CA ARG A 71 65.05 -8.90 -8.69
C ARG A 71 63.53 -8.81 -8.68
N SER A 72 62.87 -9.71 -9.39
CA SER A 72 61.40 -9.76 -9.47
C SER A 72 60.85 -11.13 -9.08
N VAL A 73 59.76 -11.14 -8.31
CA VAL A 73 58.95 -12.32 -8.02
C VAL A 73 57.60 -12.15 -8.70
N VAL A 74 57.17 -13.17 -9.43
CA VAL A 74 55.95 -13.15 -10.24
C VAL A 74 54.94 -14.12 -9.62
N PHE A 75 53.83 -13.60 -9.11
CA PHE A 75 52.72 -14.38 -8.57
C PHE A 75 51.62 -14.46 -9.61
N ASN A 76 51.15 -15.66 -9.96
CA ASN A 76 49.95 -15.81 -10.79
C ASN A 76 48.72 -15.43 -9.96
N ILE A 77 47.94 -14.46 -10.45
CA ILE A 77 46.73 -13.93 -9.80
C ILE A 77 45.48 -14.10 -10.67
N THR A 78 45.54 -14.89 -11.75
CA THR A 78 44.43 -15.05 -12.70
C THR A 78 43.15 -15.52 -12.02
N GLU A 79 43.22 -16.57 -11.19
CA GLU A 79 42.04 -17.12 -10.50
C GLU A 79 41.37 -16.09 -9.60
N ARG A 80 42.18 -15.29 -8.88
CA ARG A 80 41.69 -14.19 -8.04
C ARG A 80 40.99 -13.12 -8.88
N LYS A 81 41.62 -12.65 -9.97
CA LYS A 81 41.04 -11.63 -10.86
C LYS A 81 39.70 -12.08 -11.45
N ILE A 82 39.62 -13.32 -11.94
CA ILE A 82 38.38 -13.89 -12.48
C ILE A 82 37.29 -13.97 -11.40
N ALA A 83 37.64 -14.37 -10.17
CA ALA A 83 36.70 -14.40 -9.06
C ALA A 83 36.17 -13.00 -8.71
N ASP A 84 37.06 -12.00 -8.61
CA ASP A 84 36.69 -10.61 -8.33
C ASP A 84 35.77 -10.03 -9.41
N GLU A 85 36.09 -10.24 -10.70
CA GLU A 85 35.25 -9.82 -11.82
C GLU A 85 33.87 -10.50 -11.80
N LYS A 86 33.82 -11.79 -11.49
CA LYS A 86 32.57 -12.53 -11.39
C LYS A 86 31.69 -12.03 -10.25
N ILE A 87 32.28 -11.67 -9.10
CA ILE A 87 31.56 -11.04 -7.99
C ILE A 87 30.98 -9.68 -8.42
N ILE A 88 31.77 -8.85 -9.11
CA ILE A 88 31.30 -7.55 -9.63
C ILE A 88 30.14 -7.75 -10.61
N GLN A 89 30.26 -8.69 -11.55
CA GLN A 89 29.20 -8.99 -12.52
C GLN A 89 27.92 -9.48 -11.86
N ILE A 90 28.01 -10.43 -10.91
CA ILE A 90 26.84 -10.95 -10.19
C ILE A 90 26.19 -9.84 -9.35
N SER A 91 26.99 -9.03 -8.65
CA SER A 91 26.49 -7.90 -7.86
C SER A 91 25.76 -6.87 -8.74
N SER A 92 26.32 -6.53 -9.89
CA SER A 92 25.67 -5.64 -10.86
C SER A 92 24.37 -6.23 -11.40
N LEU A 93 24.35 -7.52 -11.74
CA LEU A 93 23.14 -8.21 -12.19
C LEU A 93 22.04 -8.18 -11.11
N LEU A 94 22.37 -8.52 -9.86
CA LEU A 94 21.42 -8.49 -8.75
C LEU A 94 20.82 -7.10 -8.54
N LYS A 95 21.67 -6.05 -8.54
CA LYS A 95 21.21 -4.65 -8.45
C LYS A 95 20.24 -4.29 -9.57
N ASN A 96 20.55 -4.66 -10.81
CA ASN A 96 19.67 -4.39 -11.95
C ASN A 96 18.34 -5.12 -11.80
N VAL A 97 18.34 -6.39 -11.37
CA VAL A 97 17.11 -7.17 -11.19
C VAL A 97 16.20 -6.52 -10.13
N ILE A 98 16.71 -6.21 -8.94
CA ILE A 98 15.88 -5.61 -7.88
C ILE A 98 15.39 -4.19 -8.26
N ASN A 99 16.17 -3.44 -9.03
CA ASN A 99 15.83 -2.08 -9.45
C ASN A 99 14.81 -2.03 -10.60
N THR A 100 14.59 -3.15 -11.31
CA THR A 100 13.49 -3.22 -12.29
C THR A 100 12.11 -3.38 -11.65
N SER A 101 12.05 -3.77 -10.38
CA SER A 101 10.79 -3.91 -9.63
C SER A 101 10.25 -2.55 -9.19
N GLN A 102 8.92 -2.40 -9.24
CA GLN A 102 8.20 -1.30 -8.61
C GLN A 102 7.72 -1.65 -7.19
N ASP A 103 8.12 -2.82 -6.68
CA ASP A 103 7.93 -3.17 -5.27
C ASP A 103 9.06 -2.53 -4.44
N LEU A 104 8.75 -2.14 -3.21
CA LEU A 104 9.76 -1.75 -2.23
C LEU A 104 10.52 -3.02 -1.80
N ILE A 105 11.81 -3.12 -2.14
CA ILE A 105 12.64 -4.28 -1.79
C ILE A 105 13.70 -3.83 -0.82
N PHE A 106 13.80 -4.51 0.32
CA PHE A 106 14.81 -4.22 1.33
C PHE A 106 15.27 -5.48 2.06
N VAL A 107 16.49 -5.41 2.59
CA VAL A 107 17.07 -6.41 3.49
C VAL A 107 17.59 -5.69 4.71
N LYS A 108 17.27 -6.21 5.89
CA LYS A 108 17.78 -5.72 7.17
C LYS A 108 18.61 -6.79 7.88
N ASP A 109 19.60 -6.37 8.64
CA ASP A 109 20.34 -7.26 9.55
C ASP A 109 19.55 -7.59 10.82
N LYS A 110 20.13 -8.38 11.74
CA LYS A 110 19.51 -8.74 13.02
C LYS A 110 19.23 -7.55 13.95
N GLN A 111 19.87 -6.41 13.71
CA GLN A 111 19.67 -5.17 14.44
C GLN A 111 18.67 -4.24 13.73
N LEU A 112 17.97 -4.75 12.70
CA LEU A 112 17.00 -4.02 11.89
C LEU A 112 17.60 -2.83 11.13
N ARG A 113 18.89 -2.92 10.80
CA ARG A 113 19.56 -1.92 9.96
C ARG A 113 19.50 -2.36 8.51
N THR A 114 19.15 -1.45 7.61
CA THR A 114 19.10 -1.72 6.17
C THR A 114 20.50 -2.06 5.65
N ILE A 115 20.66 -3.23 5.02
CA ILE A 115 21.92 -3.68 4.40
C ILE A 115 21.83 -3.79 2.88
N LEU A 116 20.61 -3.81 2.33
CA LEU A 116 20.35 -3.75 0.90
C LEU A 116 18.95 -3.17 0.69
N CYS A 117 18.78 -2.37 -0.35
CA CYS A 117 17.46 -2.00 -0.85
C CYS A 117 17.54 -1.68 -2.34
N ASN A 118 16.41 -1.72 -3.03
CA ASN A 118 16.34 -1.22 -4.41
C ASN A 118 16.19 0.31 -4.44
N ASP A 119 16.40 0.90 -5.61
CA ASP A 119 16.29 2.34 -5.83
C ASP A 119 14.88 2.85 -5.51
N PHE A 120 13.85 2.05 -5.80
CA PHE A 120 12.47 2.42 -5.53
C PHE A 120 12.18 2.60 -4.03
N PHE A 121 12.68 1.68 -3.18
CA PHE A 121 12.64 1.83 -1.73
C PHE A 121 13.33 3.11 -1.26
N ALA A 122 14.52 3.40 -1.80
CA ALA A 122 15.27 4.58 -1.39
C ALA A 122 14.59 5.90 -1.82
N GLN A 123 14.02 5.92 -3.02
CA GLN A 123 13.27 7.06 -3.56
C GLN A 123 11.99 7.37 -2.79
N ALA A 124 11.35 6.37 -2.17
CA ALA A 124 10.20 6.59 -1.29
C ALA A 124 10.54 7.53 -0.11
N LEU A 125 11.79 7.49 0.36
CA LEU A 125 12.34 8.36 1.39
C LEU A 125 13.08 9.59 0.83
N GLY A 126 13.16 9.73 -0.50
CA GLY A 126 13.93 10.77 -1.16
C GLY A 126 15.45 10.66 -0.99
N LYS A 127 15.97 9.42 -0.84
CA LYS A 127 17.38 9.11 -0.56
C LYS A 127 17.97 8.13 -1.58
N THR A 128 19.28 7.86 -1.50
CA THR A 128 19.94 6.78 -2.24
C THR A 128 20.14 5.52 -1.36
N PRO A 129 20.28 4.32 -1.96
CA PRO A 129 20.54 3.10 -1.18
C PRO A 129 21.77 3.19 -0.26
N GLU A 130 22.82 3.90 -0.68
CA GLU A 130 24.04 4.09 0.10
C GLU A 130 23.80 4.93 1.36
N GLU A 131 22.89 5.90 1.31
CA GLU A 131 22.53 6.73 2.47
C GLU A 131 21.75 5.95 3.52
N LEU A 132 21.03 4.90 3.10
CA LEU A 132 20.21 4.06 3.97
C LEU A 132 21.00 2.90 4.59
N TYR A 133 22.14 2.54 4.00
CA TYR A 133 22.95 1.42 4.45
C TYR A 133 23.43 1.60 5.90
N GLY A 134 23.24 0.56 6.71
CA GLY A 134 23.64 0.51 8.11
C GLY A 134 22.74 1.30 9.07
N ARG A 135 21.61 1.84 8.61
CA ARG A 135 20.68 2.65 9.42
C ARG A 135 19.36 1.93 9.64
N THR A 136 18.75 2.19 10.78
CA THR A 136 17.39 1.74 11.14
C THR A 136 16.32 2.51 10.36
N ASP A 137 15.08 2.02 10.35
CA ASP A 137 13.98 2.69 9.64
C ASP A 137 13.73 4.12 10.14
N ILE A 138 13.80 4.34 11.46
CA ILE A 138 13.62 5.67 12.08
C ILE A 138 14.73 6.62 11.62
N GLU A 139 15.99 6.18 11.65
CA GLU A 139 17.13 6.99 11.16
C GLU A 139 17.06 7.26 9.65
N ASN A 140 16.43 6.34 8.92
CA ASN A 140 16.14 6.48 7.49
C ASN A 140 15.02 7.48 7.21
N GLY A 141 14.23 7.88 8.22
CA GLY A 141 13.19 8.90 8.11
C GLY A 141 11.79 8.33 7.93
N TRP A 142 11.59 7.02 8.14
CA TRP A 142 10.24 6.48 8.26
C TRP A 142 9.58 7.04 9.54
N PRO A 143 8.30 7.44 9.51
CA PRO A 143 7.67 8.01 10.70
C PRO A 143 7.54 6.97 11.80
N GLU A 144 7.83 7.38 13.04
CA GLU A 144 7.93 6.48 14.19
C GLU A 144 6.64 5.69 14.45
N GLU A 145 5.49 6.30 14.20
CA GLU A 145 4.16 5.66 14.27
C GLU A 145 4.06 4.38 13.42
N PHE A 146 4.56 4.40 12.18
CA PHE A 146 4.52 3.23 11.31
C PHE A 146 5.61 2.21 11.64
N VAL A 147 6.75 2.68 12.19
CA VAL A 147 7.86 1.80 12.54
C VAL A 147 7.60 1.04 13.85
N ARG A 148 7.14 1.73 14.89
CA ARG A 148 6.85 1.18 16.23
C ARG A 148 5.43 0.62 16.34
N GLY A 149 4.51 1.08 15.49
CA GLY A 149 3.09 0.75 15.57
C GLY A 149 2.30 1.77 16.40
N ASN A 150 0.99 1.76 16.17
CA ASN A 150 -0.02 2.52 16.89
C ASN A 150 -1.25 1.63 17.08
N PRO A 151 -1.43 1.01 18.27
CA PRO A 151 -2.54 0.12 18.55
C PRO A 151 -3.92 0.78 18.44
N ASP A 152 -4.03 2.08 18.75
CA ASP A 152 -5.30 2.81 18.68
C ASP A 152 -5.78 2.97 17.23
N GLU A 153 -4.84 2.99 16.28
CA GLU A 153 -5.10 3.01 14.84
C GLU A 153 -4.97 1.63 14.17
N GLY A 154 -4.75 0.57 14.95
CA GLY A 154 -4.58 -0.80 14.44
C GLY A 154 -3.29 -1.03 13.65
N ILE A 155 -2.28 -0.16 13.80
CA ILE A 155 -0.98 -0.26 13.12
C ILE A 155 -0.06 -1.15 13.97
N HIS A 156 0.34 -2.31 13.44
CA HIS A 156 1.19 -3.26 14.17
C HIS A 156 2.65 -2.78 14.30
N GLY A 157 3.17 -2.11 13.26
CA GLY A 157 4.51 -1.54 13.23
C GLY A 157 5.53 -2.42 12.48
N PHE A 158 6.38 -1.79 11.66
CA PHE A 158 7.35 -2.49 10.82
C PHE A 158 8.31 -3.36 11.62
N GLU A 159 8.79 -2.87 12.77
CA GLU A 159 9.75 -3.62 13.60
C GLU A 159 9.13 -4.86 14.23
N ALA A 160 7.84 -4.82 14.59
CA ALA A 160 7.17 -5.97 15.18
C ALA A 160 7.12 -7.12 14.17
N ASP A 161 6.77 -6.82 12.93
CA ASP A 161 6.78 -7.80 11.84
C ASP A 161 8.20 -8.29 11.51
N ASP A 162 9.19 -7.40 11.47
CA ASP A 162 10.58 -7.79 11.19
C ASP A 162 11.11 -8.71 12.30
N ARG A 163 10.77 -8.45 13.57
CA ARG A 163 11.13 -9.32 14.70
C ARG A 163 10.44 -10.67 14.64
N GLU A 164 9.18 -10.72 14.20
CA GLU A 164 8.52 -12.00 13.95
C GLU A 164 9.19 -12.74 12.79
N ALA A 165 9.61 -12.05 11.73
CA ALA A 165 10.37 -12.66 10.65
C ALA A 165 11.72 -13.24 11.13
N LEU A 166 12.42 -12.51 12.02
CA LEU A 166 13.64 -12.98 12.67
C LEU A 166 13.43 -14.19 13.59
N SER A 167 12.20 -14.53 13.97
CA SER A 167 11.87 -15.77 14.69
C SER A 167 11.80 -17.01 13.78
N GLY A 168 11.96 -16.83 12.47
CA GLY A 168 11.94 -17.90 11.46
C GLY A 168 10.61 -18.07 10.73
N LYS A 169 9.66 -17.15 10.93
CA LYS A 169 8.36 -17.18 10.25
C LYS A 169 8.32 -16.24 9.06
N THR A 170 7.55 -16.58 8.04
CA THR A 170 7.19 -15.61 6.99
C THR A 170 5.97 -14.83 7.44
N VAL A 171 6.10 -13.51 7.55
CA VAL A 171 5.00 -12.58 7.86
C VAL A 171 4.43 -12.04 6.56
N LYS A 172 3.10 -11.99 6.46
CA LYS A 172 2.37 -11.45 5.32
C LYS A 172 1.35 -10.44 5.81
N ILE A 173 1.38 -9.24 5.24
CA ILE A 173 0.49 -8.13 5.58
C ILE A 173 -0.17 -7.68 4.29
N GLU A 174 -1.49 -7.77 4.20
CA GLU A 174 -2.20 -7.51 2.94
C GLU A 174 -2.35 -6.01 2.61
N TYR A 175 -2.50 -5.17 3.64
CA TYR A 175 -2.68 -3.72 3.54
C TYR A 175 -1.86 -2.97 4.60
N GLU A 176 -0.54 -3.14 4.59
CA GLU A 176 0.39 -2.40 5.46
C GLU A 176 0.34 -0.91 5.09
N PRO A 177 -0.05 0.00 6.01
CA PRO A 177 -0.04 1.43 5.72
C PRO A 177 1.39 1.96 5.77
N VAL A 178 1.79 2.68 4.74
CA VAL A 178 3.12 3.28 4.61
C VAL A 178 2.95 4.74 4.19
N ASN A 179 3.56 5.65 4.94
CA ASN A 179 3.60 7.06 4.57
C ASN A 179 4.76 7.32 3.61
N ILE A 180 4.43 7.69 2.37
CA ILE A 180 5.40 8.09 1.36
C ILE A 180 5.08 9.53 0.97
N LYS A 181 5.99 10.46 1.25
CA LYS A 181 5.86 11.89 0.91
C LYS A 181 4.54 12.53 1.41
N ASN A 182 4.12 12.21 2.64
CA ASN A 182 2.88 12.66 3.28
C ASN A 182 1.59 12.11 2.66
N GLU A 183 1.68 11.06 1.84
CA GLU A 183 0.53 10.28 1.37
C GLU A 183 0.55 8.90 2.03
N ILE A 184 -0.58 8.47 2.58
CA ILE A 184 -0.73 7.10 3.08
C ILE A 184 -1.02 6.19 1.88
N ARG A 185 -0.15 5.22 1.69
CA ARG A 185 -0.28 4.15 0.69
C ARG A 185 -0.40 2.80 1.38
N PHE A 186 -1.03 1.85 0.71
CA PHE A 186 -1.26 0.51 1.25
C PHE A 186 -0.44 -0.51 0.47
N PHE A 187 0.32 -1.31 1.20
CA PHE A 187 1.23 -2.30 0.63
C PHE A 187 0.83 -3.72 1.02
N ASN A 188 0.94 -4.63 0.05
CA ASN A 188 0.96 -6.06 0.31
C ASN A 188 2.42 -6.45 0.56
N THR A 189 2.76 -6.68 1.82
CA THR A 189 4.12 -6.86 2.31
C THR A 189 4.37 -8.30 2.73
N ILE A 190 5.47 -8.85 2.26
CA ILE A 190 5.99 -10.15 2.68
C ILE A 190 7.37 -9.93 3.31
N LYS A 191 7.51 -10.35 4.57
CA LYS A 191 8.77 -10.34 5.32
C LYS A 191 9.17 -11.78 5.61
N SER A 192 10.35 -12.19 5.17
CA SER A 192 10.86 -13.56 5.35
C SER A 192 12.24 -13.54 6.00
N PRO A 193 12.58 -14.57 6.82
CA PRO A 193 13.92 -14.70 7.36
C PRO A 193 14.94 -14.86 6.22
N LEU A 194 15.98 -14.06 6.25
CA LEU A 194 17.16 -14.26 5.41
C LEU A 194 18.11 -15.19 6.15
N THR A 195 18.54 -16.28 5.52
CA THR A 195 19.46 -17.27 6.12
C THR A 195 20.81 -17.31 5.41
N ASP A 196 21.87 -17.63 6.14
CA ASP A 196 23.16 -18.00 5.55
C ASP A 196 23.16 -19.44 5.00
N GLU A 197 24.29 -19.87 4.42
CA GLU A 197 24.48 -21.21 3.86
C GLU A 197 24.33 -22.35 4.88
N THR A 198 24.42 -22.03 6.18
CA THR A 198 24.29 -22.99 7.28
C THR A 198 22.88 -23.01 7.90
N GLY A 199 21.97 -22.19 7.37
CA GLY A 199 20.59 -22.08 7.84
C GLY A 199 20.40 -21.15 9.04
N ASN A 200 21.44 -20.42 9.48
CA ASN A 200 21.26 -19.43 10.53
C ASN A 200 20.54 -18.21 9.94
N ILE A 201 19.51 -17.74 10.63
CA ILE A 201 18.88 -16.46 10.30
C ILE A 201 19.93 -15.37 10.49
N ILE A 202 20.15 -14.55 9.47
CA ILE A 202 21.10 -13.42 9.44
C ILE A 202 20.40 -12.06 9.27
N GLY A 203 19.12 -12.06 8.92
CA GLY A 203 18.37 -10.84 8.68
C GLY A 203 16.93 -11.09 8.24
N VAL A 204 16.32 -10.06 7.65
CA VAL A 204 14.97 -10.09 7.08
C VAL A 204 15.03 -9.59 5.64
N LEU A 205 14.40 -10.32 4.72
CA LEU A 205 14.08 -9.86 3.38
C LEU A 205 12.63 -9.40 3.34
N GLY A 206 12.41 -8.13 3.00
CA GLY A 206 11.10 -7.54 2.82
C GLY A 206 10.84 -7.19 1.36
N ILE A 207 9.65 -7.54 0.88
CA ILE A 207 9.12 -7.08 -0.41
C ILE A 207 7.73 -6.52 -0.14
N ALA A 208 7.52 -5.25 -0.46
CA ALA A 208 6.23 -4.59 -0.30
C ALA A 208 5.73 -4.08 -1.65
N ARG A 209 4.59 -4.62 -2.10
CA ARG A 209 3.93 -4.21 -3.34
C ARG A 209 2.86 -3.18 -3.07
N ASP A 210 2.90 -2.04 -3.76
CA ASP A 210 1.83 -1.05 -3.66
C ASP A 210 0.52 -1.65 -4.20
N VAL A 211 -0.50 -1.69 -3.36
CA VAL A 211 -1.86 -2.17 -3.67
C VAL A 211 -2.90 -1.09 -3.35
N THR A 212 -2.49 0.18 -3.27
CA THR A 212 -3.35 1.32 -2.92
C THR A 212 -4.57 1.41 -3.82
N ASP A 213 -4.38 1.39 -5.14
CA ASP A 213 -5.49 1.46 -6.11
C ASP A 213 -6.44 0.27 -5.98
N ARG A 214 -5.88 -0.94 -5.79
CA ARG A 214 -6.67 -2.16 -5.57
C ARG A 214 -7.52 -2.03 -4.31
N LYS A 215 -6.93 -1.59 -3.20
CA LYS A 215 -7.64 -1.41 -1.92
C LYS A 215 -8.74 -0.36 -2.04
N ASN A 216 -8.42 0.80 -2.64
CA ASN A 216 -9.39 1.87 -2.85
C ASN A 216 -10.59 1.38 -3.67
N MET A 217 -10.33 0.61 -4.73
CA MET A 217 -11.38 0.02 -5.55
C MET A 217 -12.18 -1.05 -4.80
N GLU A 218 -11.54 -1.88 -3.97
CA GLU A 218 -12.23 -2.84 -3.10
C GLU A 218 -13.12 -2.16 -2.06
N ASP A 219 -12.64 -1.09 -1.44
CA ASP A 219 -13.38 -0.29 -0.47
C ASP A 219 -14.57 0.44 -1.15
N GLU A 220 -14.37 0.98 -2.35
CA GLU A 220 -15.44 1.58 -3.16
C GLU A 220 -16.49 0.53 -3.55
N LEU A 221 -16.07 -0.63 -4.05
CA LEU A 221 -16.98 -1.73 -4.38
C LEU A 221 -17.77 -2.20 -3.16
N LYS A 222 -17.13 -2.28 -1.98
CA LYS A 222 -17.78 -2.62 -0.72
C LYS A 222 -18.78 -1.54 -0.28
N HIS A 223 -18.44 -0.27 -0.48
CA HIS A 223 -19.35 0.84 -0.22
C HIS A 223 -20.55 0.81 -1.16
N MET A 224 -20.34 0.69 -2.48
CA MET A 224 -21.41 0.56 -3.48
C MET A 224 -22.29 -0.69 -3.26
N ALA A 225 -21.68 -1.77 -2.76
CA ALA A 225 -22.39 -2.97 -2.39
C ALA A 225 -23.40 -2.73 -1.25
N THR A 226 -23.16 -1.75 -0.38
CA THR A 226 -23.95 -1.54 0.85
C THR A 226 -24.74 -0.23 0.84
N HIS A 227 -24.32 0.76 0.07
CA HIS A 227 -24.88 2.11 0.04
C HIS A 227 -25.37 2.49 -1.35
N ASP A 228 -26.33 3.41 -1.41
CA ASP A 228 -26.79 4.05 -2.63
C ASP A 228 -25.76 5.12 -3.06
N PRO A 229 -25.21 5.04 -4.28
CA PRO A 229 -24.11 5.91 -4.70
C PRO A 229 -24.51 7.39 -4.82
N LEU A 230 -25.80 7.68 -5.00
CA LEU A 230 -26.27 9.06 -5.09
C LEU A 230 -26.41 9.71 -3.72
N THR A 231 -27.08 9.03 -2.79
CA THR A 231 -27.51 9.58 -1.51
C THR A 231 -26.57 9.28 -0.35
N GLY A 232 -25.70 8.27 -0.48
CA GLY A 232 -24.82 7.81 0.60
C GLY A 232 -25.53 7.04 1.72
N LEU A 233 -26.87 6.89 1.67
CA LEU A 233 -27.62 6.02 2.58
C LEU A 233 -27.40 4.56 2.24
N TYR A 234 -27.86 3.63 3.10
CA TYR A 234 -27.89 2.23 2.71
C TYR A 234 -28.71 2.03 1.43
N ASN A 235 -28.30 1.06 0.60
CA ASN A 235 -29.11 0.65 -0.55
C ASN A 235 -30.19 -0.35 -0.11
N ARG A 236 -31.16 -0.59 -0.99
CA ARG A 236 -32.25 -1.56 -0.77
C ARG A 236 -31.75 -2.93 -0.30
N ARG A 237 -30.66 -3.45 -0.88
CA ARG A 237 -30.13 -4.77 -0.52
C ARG A 237 -29.66 -4.81 0.94
N MET A 238 -28.90 -3.80 1.36
CA MET A 238 -28.40 -3.68 2.72
C MET A 238 -29.53 -3.43 3.72
N PHE A 239 -30.53 -2.63 3.34
CA PHE A 239 -31.75 -2.48 4.14
C PHE A 239 -32.41 -3.82 4.45
N ILE A 240 -32.72 -4.62 3.42
CA ILE A 240 -33.40 -5.92 3.58
C ILE A 240 -32.60 -6.85 4.49
N GLN A 241 -31.28 -6.90 4.33
CA GLN A 241 -30.42 -7.70 5.21
C GLN A 241 -30.52 -7.22 6.66
N ARG A 242 -30.34 -5.92 6.92
CA ARG A 242 -30.32 -5.37 8.28
C ARG A 242 -31.68 -5.48 8.98
N ILE A 243 -32.79 -5.26 8.29
CA ILE A 243 -34.12 -5.34 8.91
C ILE A 243 -34.46 -6.78 9.32
N ASN A 244 -34.01 -7.79 8.56
CA ASN A 244 -34.17 -9.19 8.94
C ASN A 244 -33.40 -9.49 10.23
N ASP A 245 -32.13 -9.09 10.29
CA ASP A 245 -31.29 -9.27 11.49
C ASP A 245 -31.91 -8.56 12.72
N GLU A 246 -32.46 -7.36 12.53
CA GLU A 246 -33.06 -6.59 13.62
C GLU A 246 -34.41 -7.17 14.08
N ILE A 247 -35.24 -7.71 13.18
CA ILE A 247 -36.47 -8.41 13.56
C ILE A 247 -36.15 -9.69 14.34
N GLU A 248 -35.16 -10.47 13.91
CA GLU A 248 -34.74 -11.66 14.67
C GLU A 248 -34.26 -11.29 16.08
N ARG A 249 -33.50 -10.21 16.19
CA ARG A 249 -33.05 -9.67 17.47
C ARG A 249 -34.22 -9.19 18.32
N ALA A 250 -35.12 -8.40 17.75
CA ALA A 250 -36.28 -7.85 18.44
C ALA A 250 -37.22 -8.95 18.93
N SER A 251 -37.48 -9.96 18.11
CA SER A 251 -38.26 -11.16 18.48
C SER A 251 -37.63 -11.90 19.68
N ARG A 252 -36.31 -12.14 19.62
CA ARG A 252 -35.58 -12.85 20.69
C ARG A 252 -35.63 -12.14 22.04
N TYR A 253 -35.51 -10.81 22.04
CA TYR A 253 -35.45 -10.01 23.26
C TYR A 253 -36.77 -9.33 23.61
N GLN A 254 -37.85 -9.63 22.88
CA GLN A 254 -39.17 -9.00 23.05
C GLN A 254 -39.09 -7.47 22.98
N HIS A 255 -38.28 -6.96 22.05
CA HIS A 255 -38.20 -5.55 21.73
C HIS A 255 -39.13 -5.20 20.56
N THR A 256 -39.47 -3.92 20.50
CA THR A 256 -40.24 -3.33 19.40
C THR A 256 -39.29 -2.70 18.39
N LEU A 257 -39.71 -2.54 17.14
CA LEU A 257 -39.09 -1.61 16.20
C LEU A 257 -40.14 -1.02 15.29
N SER A 258 -39.92 0.20 14.82
CA SER A 258 -40.79 0.85 13.84
C SER A 258 -40.05 1.05 12.52
N LEU A 259 -40.82 0.99 11.43
CA LEU A 259 -40.36 1.20 10.06
C LEU A 259 -41.14 2.37 9.45
N PHE A 260 -40.43 3.28 8.81
CA PHE A 260 -41.02 4.27 7.92
C PHE A 260 -40.84 3.83 6.47
N MET A 261 -41.90 3.96 5.68
CA MET A 261 -41.82 4.08 4.22
C MET A 261 -42.12 5.54 3.87
N ILE A 262 -41.21 6.18 3.13
CA ILE A 262 -41.25 7.60 2.84
C ILE A 262 -41.12 7.80 1.33
N ASP A 263 -41.94 8.68 0.77
CA ASP A 263 -41.83 9.10 -0.62
C ASP A 263 -41.89 10.61 -0.74
N ILE A 264 -41.03 11.16 -1.62
CA ILE A 264 -41.00 12.59 -1.93
C ILE A 264 -42.15 12.94 -2.86
N ASP A 265 -43.08 13.74 -2.34
CA ASP A 265 -44.28 14.12 -3.06
C ASP A 265 -43.94 14.94 -4.31
N TYR A 266 -44.55 14.57 -5.43
CA TYR A 266 -44.37 15.23 -6.73
C TYR A 266 -42.92 15.24 -7.26
N PHE A 267 -42.07 14.30 -6.85
CA PHE A 267 -40.68 14.24 -7.30
C PHE A 267 -40.53 14.20 -8.83
N LYS A 268 -41.41 13.48 -9.52
CA LYS A 268 -41.45 13.48 -10.99
C LYS A 268 -41.61 14.88 -11.58
N SER A 269 -42.48 15.72 -11.01
CA SER A 269 -42.68 17.10 -11.45
C SER A 269 -41.42 17.95 -11.27
N ILE A 270 -40.61 17.67 -10.24
CA ILE A 270 -39.33 18.36 -10.02
C ILE A 270 -38.36 18.01 -11.16
N ASN A 271 -38.24 16.73 -11.50
CA ASN A 271 -37.41 16.30 -12.62
C ASN A 271 -37.89 16.89 -13.95
N ASP A 272 -39.20 16.88 -14.19
CA ASP A 272 -39.79 17.37 -15.42
C ASP A 272 -39.60 18.90 -15.59
N ASN A 273 -39.64 19.67 -14.49
CA ASN A 273 -39.51 21.13 -14.53
C ASN A 273 -38.06 21.64 -14.43
N TYR A 274 -37.19 20.96 -13.67
CA TYR A 274 -35.85 21.44 -13.32
C TYR A 274 -34.71 20.51 -13.76
N GLY A 275 -35.03 19.38 -14.39
CA GLY A 275 -34.08 18.40 -14.88
C GLY A 275 -33.56 17.43 -13.81
N HIS A 276 -33.02 16.29 -14.29
CA HIS A 276 -32.56 15.20 -13.43
C HIS A 276 -31.44 15.58 -12.47
N GLN A 277 -30.52 16.47 -12.86
CA GLN A 277 -29.45 16.95 -11.96
C GLN A 277 -30.00 17.68 -10.73
N THR A 278 -31.12 18.39 -10.90
CA THR A 278 -31.81 19.05 -9.79
C THR A 278 -32.50 18.02 -8.89
N GLY A 279 -33.16 17.02 -9.48
CA GLY A 279 -33.71 15.89 -8.72
C GLY A 279 -32.65 15.13 -7.93
N ASP A 280 -31.46 14.94 -8.49
CA ASP A 280 -30.33 14.30 -7.80
C ASP A 280 -29.87 15.12 -6.59
N THR A 281 -29.72 16.43 -6.75
CA THR A 281 -29.40 17.37 -5.64
C THR A 281 -30.48 17.30 -4.55
N VAL A 282 -31.75 17.23 -4.94
CA VAL A 282 -32.88 17.10 -4.01
C VAL A 282 -32.77 15.81 -3.20
N LEU A 283 -32.53 14.68 -3.85
CA LEU A 283 -32.38 13.39 -3.18
C LEU A 283 -31.19 13.38 -2.20
N GLN A 284 -30.09 14.01 -2.57
CA GLN A 284 -28.90 14.16 -1.72
C GLN A 284 -29.19 14.99 -0.46
N ASN A 285 -29.82 16.16 -0.63
CA ASN A 285 -30.18 17.02 0.50
C ASN A 285 -31.22 16.34 1.40
N PHE A 286 -32.19 15.64 0.81
CA PHE A 286 -33.19 14.86 1.54
C PHE A 286 -32.54 13.76 2.39
N ALA A 287 -31.63 12.99 1.80
CA ALA A 287 -30.88 11.95 2.50
C ALA A 287 -30.03 12.50 3.67
N LYS A 288 -29.47 13.70 3.51
CA LYS A 288 -28.77 14.38 4.59
C LYS A 288 -29.70 14.75 5.74
N ILE A 289 -30.88 15.32 5.44
CA ILE A 289 -31.90 15.63 6.45
C ILE A 289 -32.32 14.36 7.20
N LEU A 290 -32.56 13.26 6.49
CA LEU A 290 -32.88 11.97 7.12
C LEU A 290 -31.78 11.53 8.09
N SER A 291 -30.52 11.55 7.63
CA SER A 291 -29.36 11.11 8.43
C SER A 291 -29.15 11.96 9.67
N ASP A 292 -29.31 13.28 9.56
CA ASP A 292 -29.15 14.23 10.66
C ASP A 292 -30.31 14.16 11.67
N SER A 293 -31.47 13.62 11.26
CA SER A 293 -32.69 13.57 12.06
C SER A 293 -32.83 12.30 12.92
N ILE A 294 -32.01 11.27 12.64
CA ILE A 294 -32.04 9.96 13.30
C ILE A 294 -30.82 9.74 14.20
N ARG A 295 -30.94 8.88 15.22
CA ARG A 295 -29.79 8.53 16.11
C ARG A 295 -28.93 7.45 15.49
N LYS A 296 -27.72 7.27 16.02
CA LYS A 296 -26.72 6.28 15.54
C LYS A 296 -27.22 4.83 15.49
N SER A 297 -28.17 4.44 16.35
CA SER A 297 -28.76 3.09 16.33
C SER A 297 -29.81 2.90 15.24
N ASP A 298 -30.39 3.99 14.74
CA ASP A 298 -31.34 3.98 13.65
C ASP A 298 -30.58 4.01 12.32
N TYR A 299 -31.25 3.63 11.24
CA TYR A 299 -30.65 3.72 9.93
C TYR A 299 -31.68 4.03 8.85
N ALA A 300 -31.24 4.75 7.83
CA ALA A 300 -32.02 5.07 6.65
C ALA A 300 -31.43 4.40 5.42
N ALA A 301 -32.29 4.07 4.46
CA ALA A 301 -31.90 3.51 3.18
C ALA A 301 -32.73 4.12 2.05
N ARG A 302 -32.15 4.23 0.87
CA ARG A 302 -32.91 4.51 -0.36
C ARG A 302 -33.45 3.20 -0.90
N TYR A 303 -34.77 3.07 -0.91
CA TYR A 303 -35.44 1.84 -1.33
C TYR A 303 -35.51 1.74 -2.87
N GLY A 304 -35.77 2.87 -3.54
CA GLY A 304 -35.72 2.97 -5.00
C GLY A 304 -36.32 4.30 -5.48
N GLY A 305 -35.81 4.88 -6.57
CA GLY A 305 -36.34 6.15 -7.08
C GLY A 305 -36.31 7.26 -6.01
N GLU A 306 -37.48 7.79 -5.69
CA GLU A 306 -37.77 8.78 -4.64
C GLU A 306 -38.22 8.19 -3.30
N GLU A 307 -38.19 6.86 -3.15
CA GLU A 307 -38.63 6.13 -1.97
C GLU A 307 -37.47 5.84 -1.01
N PHE A 308 -37.71 6.12 0.27
CA PHE A 308 -36.77 5.94 1.36
C PHE A 308 -37.41 5.15 2.49
N VAL A 309 -36.59 4.41 3.22
CA VAL A 309 -37.02 3.70 4.43
C VAL A 309 -36.15 4.10 5.61
N VAL A 310 -36.76 4.17 6.79
CA VAL A 310 -36.07 4.43 8.05
C VAL A 310 -36.47 3.36 9.05
N VAL A 311 -35.48 2.74 9.70
CA VAL A 311 -35.69 1.73 10.72
C VAL A 311 -35.29 2.29 12.08
N LEU A 312 -36.18 2.14 13.05
CA LEU A 312 -36.06 2.65 14.40
C LEU A 312 -36.12 1.50 15.41
N PRO A 313 -34.98 0.84 15.70
CA PRO A 313 -34.92 -0.23 16.69
C PRO A 313 -35.41 0.25 18.07
N GLU A 314 -36.04 -0.59 18.87
CA GLU A 314 -36.50 -0.24 20.23
C GLU A 314 -37.39 1.01 20.30
N THR A 315 -38.10 1.32 19.22
CA THR A 315 -39.02 2.47 19.13
C THR A 315 -40.45 1.97 18.96
N PRO A 316 -41.38 2.33 19.88
CA PRO A 316 -42.80 2.00 19.74
C PRO A 316 -43.52 2.98 18.83
N LEU A 317 -44.69 2.58 18.32
CA LEU A 317 -45.48 3.32 17.33
C LEU A 317 -45.68 4.80 17.65
N LEU A 318 -46.09 5.14 18.88
CA LEU A 318 -46.36 6.52 19.28
C LEU A 318 -45.13 7.43 19.13
N LYS A 319 -43.95 6.95 19.55
CA LYS A 319 -42.70 7.71 19.41
C LYS A 319 -42.23 7.78 17.97
N ALA A 320 -42.49 6.72 17.19
CA ALA A 320 -42.21 6.69 15.78
C ALA A 320 -43.07 7.72 15.02
N GLU A 321 -44.35 7.83 15.35
CA GLU A 321 -45.26 8.83 14.79
C GLU A 321 -44.81 10.27 15.13
N GLU A 322 -44.45 10.55 16.39
CA GLU A 322 -43.89 11.85 16.78
C GLU A 322 -42.63 12.21 15.98
N LEU A 323 -41.73 11.24 15.77
CA LEU A 323 -40.53 11.41 14.97
C LEU A 323 -40.84 11.65 13.49
N ALA A 324 -41.77 10.88 12.92
CA ALA A 324 -42.19 11.02 11.54
C ALA A 324 -42.84 12.39 11.27
N GLU A 325 -43.70 12.87 12.17
CA GLU A 325 -44.31 14.20 12.02
C GLU A 325 -43.30 15.33 12.17
N ARG A 326 -42.33 15.18 13.08
CA ARG A 326 -41.21 16.12 13.20
C ARG A 326 -40.39 16.17 11.92
N LEU A 327 -40.05 14.99 11.37
CA LEU A 327 -39.29 14.87 10.13
C LEU A 327 -40.08 15.47 8.95
N ARG A 328 -41.37 15.14 8.81
CA ARG A 328 -42.24 15.69 7.76
C ARG A 328 -42.27 17.22 7.79
N LYS A 329 -42.50 17.82 8.95
CA LYS A 329 -42.48 19.28 9.13
C LYS A 329 -41.12 19.89 8.82
N GLN A 330 -40.05 19.27 9.28
CA GLN A 330 -38.69 19.73 8.99
C GLN A 330 -38.42 19.76 7.48
N ILE A 331 -38.86 18.75 6.72
CA ILE A 331 -38.74 18.72 5.26
C ILE A 331 -39.59 19.82 4.62
N GLU A 332 -40.84 19.97 5.06
CA GLU A 332 -41.77 21.02 4.59
C GLU A 332 -41.21 22.44 4.80
N ASP A 333 -40.59 22.67 5.95
CA ASP A 333 -40.00 23.96 6.34
C ASP A 333 -38.61 24.20 5.73
N THR A 334 -38.00 23.18 5.11
CA THR A 334 -36.67 23.30 4.50
C THR A 334 -36.78 23.86 3.08
N HIS A 335 -36.06 24.95 2.82
CA HIS A 335 -35.85 25.46 1.48
C HIS A 335 -34.69 24.72 0.81
N PHE A 336 -35.00 23.95 -0.24
CA PHE A 336 -34.00 23.22 -0.99
C PHE A 336 -33.47 24.11 -2.11
N SER A 337 -32.27 24.66 -1.90
CA SER A 337 -31.62 25.49 -2.92
C SER A 337 -31.24 24.66 -4.13
N ILE A 338 -31.75 25.07 -5.29
CA ILE A 338 -31.46 24.48 -6.60
C ILE A 338 -30.57 25.42 -7.41
N ASN A 339 -30.01 24.90 -8.51
CA ASN A 339 -29.21 25.72 -9.43
C ASN A 339 -30.03 26.94 -9.89
N ASN A 340 -29.41 28.12 -9.94
CA ASN A 340 -29.98 29.44 -10.28
C ASN A 340 -30.66 30.25 -9.14
N ASN A 341 -30.29 30.05 -7.87
CA ASN A 341 -30.81 30.86 -6.73
C ASN A 341 -32.35 30.77 -6.55
N GLU A 342 -32.97 29.70 -7.03
CA GLU A 342 -34.35 29.37 -6.69
C GLU A 342 -34.35 28.34 -5.56
N ASP A 343 -35.34 28.46 -4.66
CA ASP A 343 -35.59 27.48 -3.61
C ASP A 343 -36.88 26.74 -3.94
N ILE A 344 -36.85 25.41 -3.78
CA ILE A 344 -38.07 24.60 -3.86
C ILE A 344 -38.44 24.09 -2.48
N ASN A 345 -39.75 24.02 -2.23
CA ASN A 345 -40.29 23.38 -1.04
C ASN A 345 -40.70 21.96 -1.38
N LEU A 346 -40.35 21.02 -0.52
CA LEU A 346 -40.67 19.61 -0.68
C LEU A 346 -41.65 19.19 0.40
N THR A 347 -42.49 18.23 0.06
CA THR A 347 -43.34 17.55 1.04
C THR A 347 -43.13 16.05 0.90
N VAL A 348 -43.46 15.31 1.95
CA VAL A 348 -43.34 13.86 1.95
C VAL A 348 -44.60 13.19 2.47
N SER A 349 -44.88 12.03 1.91
CA SER A 349 -45.86 11.10 2.43
C SER A 349 -45.12 10.00 3.19
N ILE A 350 -45.51 9.76 4.46
CA ILE A 350 -44.86 8.78 5.33
C ILE A 350 -45.88 7.74 5.79
N GLY A 351 -45.60 6.47 5.56
CA GLY A 351 -46.31 5.34 6.16
C GLY A 351 -45.47 4.72 7.27
N ILE A 352 -46.12 4.36 8.38
CA ILE A 352 -45.45 3.74 9.54
C ILE A 352 -46.00 2.34 9.74
N SER A 353 -45.12 1.40 10.09
CA SER A 353 -45.50 0.10 10.66
C SER A 353 -44.60 -0.24 11.84
N THR A 354 -45.04 -1.12 12.73
CA THR A 354 -44.30 -1.45 13.96
C THR A 354 -44.36 -2.94 14.22
N PHE A 355 -43.20 -3.55 14.47
CA PHE A 355 -43.08 -4.94 14.90
C PHE A 355 -43.04 -4.98 16.45
N PRO A 356 -43.70 -5.96 17.10
CA PRO A 356 -44.52 -7.03 16.50
C PRO A 356 -46.01 -6.65 16.35
N GLU A 357 -46.40 -5.40 16.62
CA GLU A 357 -47.81 -4.96 16.68
C GLU A 357 -48.58 -5.16 15.37
N HIS A 358 -47.93 -4.88 14.24
CA HIS A 358 -48.56 -4.90 12.91
C HIS A 358 -48.12 -6.09 12.04
N ALA A 359 -46.95 -6.68 12.32
CA ALA A 359 -46.34 -7.71 11.47
C ALA A 359 -45.40 -8.62 12.26
N GLU A 360 -45.19 -9.84 11.76
CA GLU A 360 -44.23 -10.79 12.32
C GLU A 360 -42.94 -10.89 11.48
N THR A 361 -42.99 -10.45 10.23
CA THR A 361 -41.87 -10.52 9.28
C THR A 361 -41.51 -9.16 8.69
N SER A 362 -40.27 -9.01 8.19
CA SER A 362 -39.82 -7.78 7.52
C SER A 362 -40.64 -7.45 6.26
N HIS A 363 -41.09 -8.49 5.54
CA HIS A 363 -41.89 -8.35 4.34
C HIS A 363 -43.26 -7.74 4.65
N GLU A 364 -43.99 -8.33 5.60
CA GLU A 364 -45.29 -7.81 6.04
C GLU A 364 -45.16 -6.39 6.63
N LEU A 365 -44.11 -6.15 7.41
CA LEU A 365 -43.84 -4.84 8.00
C LEU A 365 -43.68 -3.77 6.89
N LEU A 366 -42.96 -4.12 5.82
CA LEU A 366 -42.75 -3.24 4.67
C LEU A 366 -44.03 -3.02 3.86
N GLU A 367 -44.80 -4.08 3.59
CA GLU A 367 -46.08 -3.99 2.87
C GLU A 367 -47.09 -3.09 3.61
N ILE A 368 -47.16 -3.20 4.93
CA ILE A 368 -48.04 -2.38 5.75
C ILE A 368 -47.61 -0.91 5.74
N ALA A 369 -46.30 -0.64 5.86
CA ALA A 369 -45.79 0.73 5.78
C ALA A 369 -46.03 1.34 4.39
N ASP A 370 -45.83 0.57 3.31
CA ASP A 370 -46.10 1.00 1.95
C ASP A 370 -47.58 1.33 1.73
N ALA A 371 -48.49 0.46 2.18
CA ALA A 371 -49.93 0.70 2.11
C ALA A 371 -50.34 1.97 2.88
N ALA A 372 -49.76 2.20 4.06
CA ALA A 372 -50.00 3.41 4.84
C ALA A 372 -49.47 4.67 4.12
N MET A 373 -48.27 4.60 3.53
CA MET A 373 -47.70 5.70 2.74
C MET A 373 -48.57 6.03 1.52
N TYR A 374 -49.06 5.00 0.82
CA TYR A 374 -49.98 5.18 -0.29
C TYR A 374 -51.30 5.84 0.15
N ALA A 375 -51.82 5.46 1.31
CA ALA A 375 -52.99 6.12 1.90
C ALA A 375 -52.71 7.58 2.28
N ALA A 376 -51.50 7.93 2.75
CA ALA A 376 -51.09 9.32 2.96
C ALA A 376 -51.11 10.13 1.65
N LYS A 377 -50.59 9.55 0.55
CA LYS A 377 -50.66 10.18 -0.77
C LYS A 377 -52.10 10.41 -1.23
N ALA A 378 -52.97 9.44 -1.01
CA ALA A 378 -54.39 9.53 -1.37
C ALA A 378 -55.16 10.55 -0.51
N ALA A 379 -54.73 10.77 0.73
CA ALA A 379 -55.33 11.72 1.67
C ALA A 379 -54.95 13.19 1.42
N GLY A 380 -54.15 13.47 0.38
CA GLY A 380 -53.72 14.82 0.03
C GLY A 380 -52.21 15.06 0.09
N ARG A 381 -51.41 14.01 0.38
CA ARG A 381 -49.95 14.08 0.54
C ARG A 381 -49.53 14.91 1.74
N ASN A 382 -48.22 15.10 1.94
CA ASN A 382 -47.68 15.84 3.08
C ASN A 382 -48.27 15.37 4.42
N TYR A 383 -48.26 14.06 4.65
CA TYR A 383 -49.00 13.45 5.75
C TYR A 383 -48.29 12.21 6.28
N VAL A 384 -48.38 11.98 7.59
CA VAL A 384 -47.97 10.73 8.24
C VAL A 384 -49.19 9.84 8.45
N LYS A 385 -49.08 8.57 8.07
CA LYS A 385 -50.16 7.60 8.21
C LYS A 385 -49.67 6.35 8.94
N ILE A 386 -50.46 5.92 9.91
CA ILE A 386 -50.33 4.63 10.59
C ILE A 386 -51.38 3.66 10.02
N PRO A 387 -51.20 2.33 10.21
CA PRO A 387 -52.06 1.29 9.61
C PRO A 387 -53.51 1.32 10.10
#